data_AF-A0A444IV60-F1
#
_entry.id   AF-A0A444IV60-F1
#
_cell.length_a   1.000
_cell.length_b   1.000
_cell.length_c   1.000
_cell.angle_alpha   90.00
_cell.angle_beta   90.00
_cell.angle_gamma   90.00
#
_symmetry.space_group_name_H-M   'P 1'
#
loop_
_entity.id
_entity.type
_entity.pdbx_description
1 polymer ?
#
loop_
_entity_poly.entity_id
_entity_poly.type
_entity_poly.pdbx_seq_one_letter_code
_entity_poly.pdbx_strand_id
1 'polypeptide(L)'
;MIHTICLCLLILLPLTAVSAMPEKTEKNSEEIVSSLDDQDSVAVTIYNQDLALVRDARKISLKPGRQTLAFREVSAKIRPQTALLAAPGLRVLEQNFEYDLLTPQSLLEK
;
A
#
# COMPACT_ATOMS: atom_id res chain seq x y z
N MET A 1 -40.43 -10.78 13.52
CA MET A 1 -41.77 -10.20 13.32
C MET A 1 -42.12 -9.41 14.57
N ILE A 2 -41.92 -8.09 14.57
CA ILE A 2 -42.67 -7.03 15.27
C ILE A 2 -42.06 -5.74 14.72
N HIS A 3 -42.78 -5.19 13.75
CA HIS A 3 -42.69 -3.81 13.36
C HIS A 3 -43.31 -2.93 14.46
N THR A 4 -43.06 -1.63 14.32
CA THR A 4 -43.96 -0.49 14.58
C THR A 4 -43.77 0.31 15.88
N ILE A 5 -43.60 1.63 15.65
CA ILE A 5 -44.11 2.81 16.40
C ILE A 5 -43.16 3.51 17.37
N CYS A 6 -42.67 4.68 16.95
CA CYS A 6 -42.86 6.00 17.59
C CYS A 6 -42.05 7.02 16.75
N LEU A 7 -42.58 7.71 15.74
CA LEU A 7 -43.51 8.85 15.74
C LEU A 7 -43.12 10.01 16.69
N CYS A 8 -42.33 10.95 16.17
CA CYS A 8 -42.31 12.38 16.52
C CYS A 8 -41.70 13.11 15.30
N LEU A 9 -42.49 13.51 14.30
CA LEU A 9 -43.32 14.71 14.22
C LEU A 9 -42.50 16.03 14.17
N LEU A 10 -42.57 16.67 12.98
CA LEU A 10 -42.33 18.07 12.62
C LEU A 10 -41.00 18.74 13.02
N ILE A 11 -40.24 19.18 12.01
CA ILE A 11 -39.99 20.61 11.71
C ILE A 11 -39.65 20.75 10.22
N LEU A 12 -40.22 21.79 9.61
CA LEU A 12 -40.22 22.11 8.20
C LEU A 12 -39.25 23.30 7.96
N LEU A 13 -38.15 23.08 7.20
CA LEU A 13 -37.22 24.06 6.56
C LEU A 13 -36.56 25.16 7.45
N PRO A 14 -35.46 25.84 7.04
CA PRO A 14 -34.77 25.82 5.75
C PRO A 14 -33.27 25.49 5.81
N LEU A 15 -32.73 25.25 4.61
CA LEU A 15 -31.33 25.32 4.20
C LEU A 15 -30.50 26.34 5.02
N THR A 16 -29.73 25.86 6.00
CA THR A 16 -28.60 26.62 6.57
C THR A 16 -27.43 25.67 6.78
N ALA A 17 -26.32 26.05 6.15
CA ALA A 17 -24.95 25.56 6.27
C ALA A 17 -24.77 24.26 7.08
N VAL A 18 -24.67 23.13 6.39
CA VAL A 18 -23.92 21.99 6.90
C VAL A 18 -22.46 22.47 6.99
N SER A 19 -22.07 22.91 8.18
CA SER A 19 -20.67 23.09 8.56
C SER A 19 -19.92 21.85 8.13
N ALA A 20 -18.92 22.08 7.29
CA ALA A 20 -17.92 21.10 6.90
C ALA A 20 -17.49 20.33 8.13
N MET A 21 -17.81 19.04 8.16
CA MET A 21 -17.08 18.11 9.01
C MET A 21 -15.63 18.20 8.53
N PRO A 22 -14.63 18.40 9.41
CA PRO A 22 -13.26 18.20 9.02
C PRO A 22 -13.14 16.73 8.64
N GLU A 23 -13.10 16.48 7.33
CA GLU A 23 -12.48 15.31 6.76
C GLU A 23 -11.14 15.17 7.49
N LYS A 24 -11.04 14.17 8.37
CA LYS A 24 -9.75 13.71 8.84
C LYS A 24 -9.05 13.25 7.58
N THR A 25 -8.27 14.15 6.99
CA THR A 25 -7.26 13.82 6.01
C THR A 25 -6.42 12.74 6.69
N GLU A 26 -6.65 11.50 6.30
CA GLU A 26 -5.71 10.43 6.56
C GLU A 26 -4.40 10.94 5.97
N LYS A 27 -3.52 11.37 6.86
CA LYS A 27 -2.19 11.86 6.53
C LYS A 27 -1.51 10.69 5.87
N ASN A 28 -1.58 10.67 4.53
CA ASN A 28 -0.90 9.73 3.68
C ASN A 28 0.55 9.72 4.16
N SER A 29 0.92 8.66 4.88
CA SER A 29 2.27 8.47 5.36
C SER A 29 3.13 8.46 4.11
N GLU A 30 3.96 9.50 3.94
CA GLU A 30 4.85 9.68 2.78
C GLU A 30 5.41 8.32 2.35
N GLU A 31 4.87 7.77 1.26
CA GLU A 31 5.32 6.50 0.71
C GLU A 31 6.67 6.74 0.04
N ILE A 32 7.69 6.05 0.53
CA ILE A 32 9.01 6.07 -0.09
C ILE A 32 8.97 5.05 -1.21
N VAL A 33 9.14 5.50 -2.45
CA VAL A 33 9.21 4.62 -3.61
C VAL A 33 10.68 4.27 -3.85
N SER A 34 10.99 2.98 -3.89
CA SER A 34 12.27 2.50 -4.40
C SER A 34 12.11 1.93 -5.80
N SER A 35 12.88 2.47 -6.74
CA SER A 35 12.96 2.04 -8.14
C SER A 35 14.28 1.29 -8.40
N LEU A 36 14.52 0.93 -9.66
CA LEU A 36 15.81 0.39 -10.10
C LEU A 36 16.99 1.37 -9.89
N ASP A 37 16.75 2.68 -9.75
CA ASP A 37 17.83 3.65 -9.50
C ASP A 37 18.49 3.48 -8.13
N ASP A 38 17.76 2.90 -7.16
CA ASP A 38 18.31 2.58 -5.84
C ASP A 38 19.03 1.23 -5.80
N GLN A 39 19.01 0.46 -6.89
CA GLN A 39 19.60 -0.88 -6.95
C GLN A 39 21.13 -0.80 -6.97
N ASP A 40 21.75 -1.38 -5.95
CA ASP A 40 23.21 -1.47 -5.83
C ASP A 40 23.73 -2.77 -6.45
N SER A 41 23.02 -3.88 -6.23
CA SER A 41 23.36 -5.16 -6.86
C SER A 41 22.19 -6.12 -6.97
N VAL A 42 22.25 -6.99 -7.98
CA VAL A 42 21.33 -8.10 -8.18
C VAL A 42 22.11 -9.39 -8.46
N ALA A 43 21.74 -10.47 -7.76
CA ALA A 43 22.29 -11.80 -7.99
C ALA A 43 21.15 -12.81 -8.17
N VAL A 44 21.28 -13.66 -9.19
CA VAL A 44 20.29 -14.67 -9.53
C VAL A 44 20.94 -16.05 -9.48
N THR A 45 20.35 -16.97 -8.71
CA THR A 45 20.71 -18.39 -8.70
C THR A 45 19.57 -19.17 -9.32
N ILE A 46 19.85 -19.90 -10.41
CA ILE A 46 18.86 -20.67 -11.14
C ILE A 46 18.84 -22.10 -10.60
N TYR A 47 17.64 -22.59 -10.28
CA TYR A 47 17.37 -23.98 -9.92
C TYR A 47 16.60 -24.67 -11.03
N ASN A 48 16.42 -25.99 -10.89
CA ASN A 48 15.54 -26.76 -11.77
C ASN A 48 14.07 -26.32 -11.57
N GLN A 49 13.19 -26.74 -12.48
CA GLN A 49 11.73 -26.50 -12.40
C GLN A 49 11.33 -25.02 -12.44
N ASP A 50 11.98 -24.23 -13.30
CA ASP A 50 11.67 -22.82 -13.53
C ASP A 50 11.72 -21.94 -12.26
N LEU A 51 12.46 -22.38 -11.23
CA LEU A 51 12.66 -21.65 -9.99
C LEU A 51 13.99 -20.92 -10.00
N ALA A 52 13.98 -19.67 -9.55
CA ALA A 52 15.20 -18.91 -9.29
C ALA A 52 15.14 -18.27 -7.90
N LEU A 53 16.30 -18.17 -7.26
CA LEU A 53 16.51 -17.33 -6.08
C LEU A 53 17.10 -16.01 -6.54
N VAL A 54 16.39 -14.92 -6.26
CA VAL A 54 16.84 -13.56 -6.55
C VAL A 54 17.27 -12.89 -5.24
N ARG A 55 18.45 -12.28 -5.23
CA ARG A 55 18.90 -11.36 -4.18
C ARG A 55 19.05 -9.98 -4.81
N ASP A 56 18.25 -9.04 -4.35
CA ASP A 56 18.27 -7.63 -4.76
C ASP A 56 18.68 -6.80 -3.54
N ALA A 57 19.73 -5.99 -3.67
CA ALA A 57 20.19 -5.07 -2.64
C ALA A 57 20.01 -3.63 -3.13
N ARG A 58 19.31 -2.83 -2.31
CA ARG A 58 19.03 -1.42 -2.62
C ARG A 58 19.51 -0.49 -1.52
N LYS A 59 19.95 0.70 -1.91
CA LYS A 59 20.40 1.75 -0.98
C LYS A 59 19.33 2.83 -0.86
N ILE A 60 18.54 2.74 0.20
CA ILE A 60 17.39 3.63 0.41
C ILE A 60 17.62 4.45 1.69
N SER A 61 17.34 5.74 1.63
CA SER A 61 17.40 6.62 2.82
C SER A 61 16.06 6.60 3.54
N LEU A 62 16.02 5.96 4.71
CA LEU A 62 14.83 5.91 5.57
C LEU A 62 14.98 6.87 6.75
N LYS A 63 13.94 7.66 7.05
CA LYS A 63 13.90 8.48 8.27
C LYS A 63 13.61 7.60 9.50
N PRO A 64 13.89 8.05 10.73
CA PRO A 64 13.41 7.35 11.93
C PRO A 64 11.87 7.31 11.99
N GLY A 65 11.31 6.20 12.47
CA GLY A 65 9.87 6.03 12.67
C GLY A 65 9.20 5.09 11.67
N ARG A 66 7.86 5.06 11.69
CA ARG A 66 7.05 4.21 10.81
C ARG A 66 6.90 4.87 9.44
N GLN A 67 7.30 4.15 8.39
CA GLN A 67 7.21 4.58 7.00
C GLN A 67 6.68 3.43 6.15
N THR A 68 6.07 3.77 5.02
CA THR A 68 5.69 2.83 3.97
C THR A 68 6.76 2.86 2.89
N LEU A 69 7.25 1.69 2.50
CA LEU A 69 8.24 1.52 1.43
C LEU A 69 7.61 0.73 0.28
N ALA A 70 7.47 1.37 -0.88
CA ALA A 70 7.09 0.71 -2.12
C ALA A 70 8.35 0.21 -2.83
N PHE A 71 8.67 -1.08 -2.68
CA PHE A 71 9.79 -1.73 -3.34
C PHE A 71 9.34 -2.20 -4.74
N ARG A 72 9.51 -1.34 -5.75
CA ARG A 72 8.97 -1.57 -7.10
C ARG A 72 9.94 -2.32 -8.00
N GLU A 73 9.43 -2.75 -9.15
CA GLU A 73 10.23 -3.37 -10.23
C GLU A 73 10.88 -4.71 -9.82
N VAL A 74 10.17 -5.47 -8.97
CA VAL A 74 10.50 -6.87 -8.69
C VAL A 74 10.00 -7.78 -9.82
N SER A 75 10.49 -9.02 -9.86
CA SER A 75 10.04 -10.00 -10.85
C SER A 75 8.53 -10.18 -10.85
N ALA A 76 7.90 -10.08 -12.02
CA ALA A 76 6.47 -10.37 -12.19
C ALA A 76 6.09 -11.83 -11.84
N LYS A 77 7.07 -12.74 -11.78
CA LYS A 77 6.89 -14.14 -11.38
C LYS A 77 7.28 -14.41 -9.92
N ILE A 78 7.53 -13.36 -9.12
CA ILE A 78 7.87 -13.51 -7.71
C ILE A 78 6.76 -14.26 -6.97
N ARG A 79 7.16 -15.08 -5.99
CA ARG A 79 6.25 -15.70 -5.02
C ARG A 79 6.25 -14.81 -3.77
N PRO A 80 5.26 -13.95 -3.53
CA PRO A 80 5.38 -12.92 -2.49
C PRO A 80 5.57 -13.46 -1.08
N GLN A 81 5.05 -14.67 -0.82
CA GLN A 81 5.20 -15.38 0.45
C GLN A 81 6.65 -15.75 0.76
N THR A 82 7.55 -15.66 -0.22
CA THR A 82 8.99 -15.96 -0.08
C THR A 82 9.86 -14.70 0.00
N ALA A 83 9.28 -13.52 -0.19
CA ALA A 83 10.02 -12.26 -0.13
C ALA A 83 10.40 -11.97 1.33
N LEU A 84 11.70 -11.78 1.56
CA LEU A 84 12.25 -11.40 2.85
C LEU A 84 13.02 -10.09 2.70
N LEU A 85 12.57 -9.06 3.41
CA LEU A 85 13.25 -7.77 3.48
C LEU A 85 13.99 -7.65 4.81
N ALA A 86 15.28 -7.34 4.74
CA ALA A 86 16.11 -7.16 5.93
C ALA A 86 17.13 -6.05 5.71
N ALA A 87 17.33 -5.23 6.75
CA ALA A 87 18.40 -4.26 6.83
C ALA A 87 18.74 -3.99 8.32
N PRO A 88 19.96 -3.54 8.65
CA PRO A 88 20.30 -3.15 10.01
C PRO A 88 19.35 -2.07 10.53
N GLY A 89 18.77 -2.28 11.72
CA GLY A 89 17.83 -1.33 12.34
C GLY A 89 16.44 -1.28 11.71
N LEU A 90 16.17 -2.07 10.67
CA LEU A 90 14.84 -2.18 10.06
C LEU A 90 14.01 -3.25 10.78
N ARG A 91 12.77 -2.92 11.10
CA ARG A 91 11.75 -3.87 11.54
C ARG A 91 10.57 -3.81 10.58
N VAL A 92 10.30 -4.92 9.90
CA VAL A 92 9.12 -5.04 9.04
C VAL A 92 7.90 -5.29 9.93
N LEU A 93 6.90 -4.41 9.85
CA LEU A 93 5.63 -4.53 10.58
C LEU A 93 4.58 -5.28 9.76
N GLU A 94 4.55 -4.98 8.47
CA GLU A 94 3.59 -5.49 7.52
C GLU A 94 4.27 -5.57 6.15
N GLN A 95 3.94 -6.60 5.37
CA GLN A 95 4.43 -6.78 4.02
C GLN A 95 3.25 -7.18 3.14
N ASN A 96 2.82 -6.25 2.30
CA ASN A 96 1.77 -6.44 1.32
C ASN A 96 2.40 -6.53 -0.06
N PHE A 97 1.80 -7.35 -0.93
CA PHE A 97 2.20 -7.46 -2.32
C PHE A 97 1.05 -7.02 -3.22
N GLU A 98 1.29 -5.99 -4.02
CA GLU A 98 0.31 -5.43 -4.93
C GLU A 98 0.59 -5.95 -6.34
N TYR A 99 -0.34 -6.73 -6.89
CA TYR A 99 -0.24 -7.34 -8.22
C TYR A 99 -0.58 -6.36 -9.35
N ASP A 100 -1.22 -5.25 -9.02
CA ASP A 100 -1.56 -4.16 -9.93
C ASP A 100 -1.59 -2.88 -9.09
N LEU A 101 -0.59 -2.02 -9.28
CA LEU A 101 -0.64 -0.68 -8.72
C LEU A 101 -1.77 0.02 -9.45
N LEU A 102 -2.92 0.24 -8.80
CA LEU A 102 -4.06 0.93 -9.41
C LEU A 102 -3.55 2.20 -10.10
N THR A 103 -3.48 2.15 -11.43
CA THR A 103 -3.16 3.31 -12.25
C THR A 103 -4.50 3.99 -12.54
N PRO A 104 -4.52 5.32 -12.75
CA PRO A 104 -5.73 5.98 -13.21
C PRO A 104 -6.32 5.33 -14.48
N GLN A 105 -5.47 4.69 -15.29
CA GLN A 105 -5.87 3.92 -16.46
C GLN A 105 -6.57 2.59 -16.08
N SER A 106 -6.06 1.83 -15.11
CA SER A 106 -6.70 0.58 -14.67
C SER A 106 -8.04 0.78 -13.95
N LEU A 107 -8.31 1.99 -13.44
CA LEU A 107 -9.63 2.37 -12.91
C LEU A 107 -10.71 2.57 -14.00
N LEU A 108 -10.30 2.78 -15.26
CA LEU A 108 -11.20 3.07 -16.38
C LEU A 108 -11.51 1.83 -17.25
N GLU A 109 -10.84 0.71 -17.00
CA GLU A 109 -11.11 -0.55 -17.70
C GLU A 109 -12.24 -1.32 -17.00
N LYS A 110 -13.48 -1.15 -17.50
CA LYS A 110 -14.60 -2.08 -17.34
C LYS A 110 -15.53 -2.04 -18.55
#